data_AF-B3E053-F1
#
_entry.id   AF-B3E053-F1
#
_cell.length_a   1.000
_cell.length_b   1.000
_cell.length_c   1.000
_cell.angle_alpha   90.00
_cell.angle_beta   90.00
_cell.angle_gamma   90.00
#
_symmetry.space_group_name_H-M   'P 1'
#
loop_
_entity.id
_entity.type
_entity.pdbx_description
1 polymer ?
#
loop_
_entity_poly.entity_id
_entity_poly.type
_entity_poly.pdbx_seq_one_letter_code
_entity_poly.pdbx_strand_id
1 'polypeptide(L)'
;MGKINQLFFGRRSEPPPIPLGEKNGNGRGPSLFDTEKPAARIPISKRPKRQTLLFAIGIFLVVATFSFLIYFLTKPYPGSTANDEIHSSEITYSKYLFWNEQISRYMQSGVVPFQAEGEGNRPNFWQLYHDLPNMKAVRAALLRHLPQGFTLLKIEPVRFEKTKDFIQVTYNVKVLPSYTEWVVPRGKALLPASNEDKIQRKLVQLVLFTRDLPPGFIYFFGEKKILCKAQEAFDFSWTVKKAVVQGGFWRILEVGPTPFEDAESFAREGLVLPASEEVYTVKSDPVLNELMREQDQSWQNFFSRINQIRDQVVEYRNQLVKDIPGVPKMGKPFASGSGTPTTTLEGAGIGLLGGALIGGLAGGGLGAGIGAGLGLLGGGLGGYLYSHERRKSLYRRRLAERREKIREINEKVEAYRDKLVKEYEEELKERIQARQERYQGVRASP
;
A
#
# COMPACT_ATOMS: atom_id res chain seq x y z
N MET A 1 -14.38 -22.83 -28.75
CA MET A 1 -14.02 -23.05 -30.17
C MET A 1 -13.67 -21.70 -30.79
N GLY A 2 -12.40 -21.46 -31.08
CA GLY A 2 -11.89 -20.20 -31.64
C GLY A 2 -10.40 -20.36 -31.96
N LYS A 3 -10.01 -20.00 -33.18
CA LYS A 3 -8.85 -20.49 -33.95
C LYS A 3 -7.48 -20.08 -33.38
N ILE A 4 -6.53 -21.03 -33.41
CA ILE A 4 -5.11 -20.85 -33.11
C ILE A 4 -4.41 -20.41 -34.40
N ASN A 5 -3.78 -19.23 -34.39
CA ASN A 5 -2.86 -18.80 -35.44
C ASN A 5 -1.42 -19.04 -34.97
N GLN A 6 -0.77 -20.02 -35.61
CA GLN A 6 0.67 -20.23 -35.58
C GLN A 6 1.32 -19.36 -36.65
N LEU A 7 2.27 -18.49 -36.27
CA LEU A 7 3.12 -17.78 -37.23
C LEU A 7 4.59 -17.79 -36.78
N PHE A 8 5.35 -18.62 -37.49
CA PHE A 8 6.69 -18.41 -38.05
C PHE A 8 7.83 -17.92 -37.14
N PHE A 9 8.70 -18.87 -36.79
CA PHE A 9 10.11 -18.64 -36.43
C PHE A 9 10.94 -18.34 -37.69
N GLY A 10 11.43 -17.11 -37.82
CA GLY A 10 12.46 -16.75 -38.79
C GLY A 10 13.85 -17.08 -38.25
N ARG A 11 14.51 -18.10 -38.83
CA ARG A 11 15.94 -18.40 -38.64
C ARG A 11 16.79 -17.26 -39.22
N ARG A 12 17.76 -16.77 -38.45
CA ARG A 12 18.84 -15.90 -38.95
C ARG A 12 19.95 -16.77 -39.56
N SER A 13 20.45 -16.33 -40.70
CA SER A 13 21.51 -16.92 -41.52
C SER A 13 22.90 -16.80 -40.88
N GLU A 14 23.65 -17.90 -40.93
CA GLU A 14 25.07 -17.98 -40.57
C GLU A 14 25.97 -17.20 -41.54
N PRO A 15 27.12 -16.65 -41.09
CA PRO A 15 28.13 -16.06 -41.97
C PRO A 15 29.02 -17.12 -42.65
N PRO A 16 29.56 -16.84 -43.86
CA PRO A 16 30.35 -17.79 -44.64
C PRO A 16 31.79 -17.99 -44.10
N PRO A 17 32.44 -19.12 -44.44
CA PRO A 17 33.79 -19.45 -44.00
C PRO A 17 34.89 -18.65 -44.73
N ILE A 18 35.95 -18.33 -43.99
CA ILE A 18 37.19 -17.71 -44.46
C ILE A 18 38.04 -18.79 -45.18
N PRO A 19 38.49 -18.57 -46.42
CA PRO A 19 39.37 -19.53 -47.09
C PRO A 19 40.81 -19.43 -46.57
N LEU A 20 41.32 -20.59 -46.16
CA LEU A 20 42.74 -20.91 -46.01
C LEU A 20 43.35 -21.09 -47.40
N GLY A 21 44.43 -20.37 -47.68
CA GLY A 21 45.33 -20.65 -48.80
C GLY A 21 46.63 -19.87 -48.59
N GLU A 22 47.80 -20.35 -48.96
CA GLU A 22 48.25 -21.67 -49.37
C GLU A 22 49.78 -21.59 -49.25
N LYS A 23 50.40 -22.61 -48.65
CA LYS A 23 51.85 -22.78 -48.64
C LYS A 23 52.28 -23.32 -50.00
N ASN A 24 53.36 -22.78 -50.55
CA ASN A 24 54.52 -23.48 -51.15
C ASN A 24 55.01 -22.80 -52.43
N GLY A 25 56.33 -22.77 -52.63
CA GLY A 25 56.87 -22.64 -53.98
C GLY A 25 58.28 -22.07 -54.06
N ASN A 26 59.27 -22.87 -53.66
CA ASN A 26 60.68 -22.69 -53.99
C ASN A 26 60.90 -22.54 -55.51
N GLY A 27 61.72 -21.58 -55.91
CA GLY A 27 62.36 -21.50 -57.22
C GLY A 27 63.82 -21.06 -57.08
N ARG A 28 64.76 -21.99 -57.28
CA ARG A 28 66.21 -21.79 -57.26
C ARG A 28 66.73 -21.33 -58.64
N GLY A 29 67.51 -20.25 -58.65
CA GLY A 29 68.74 -19.99 -59.46
C GLY A 29 68.62 -19.81 -60.98
N PRO A 30 69.71 -19.39 -61.68
CA PRO A 30 71.07 -19.13 -61.22
C PRO A 30 71.65 -17.73 -61.58
N SER A 31 72.92 -17.60 -61.20
CA SER A 31 73.92 -16.52 -61.15
C SER A 31 74.25 -15.70 -62.41
N LEU A 32 75.12 -14.71 -62.15
CA LEU A 32 76.01 -13.92 -63.02
C LEU A 32 75.45 -12.58 -63.46
N PHE A 33 75.86 -11.50 -62.77
CA PHE A 33 76.82 -10.56 -63.33
C PHE A 33 77.34 -9.63 -62.23
N ASP A 34 78.67 -9.54 -62.21
CA ASP A 34 79.46 -8.56 -61.48
C ASP A 34 78.98 -7.14 -61.74
N THR A 35 78.88 -6.34 -60.68
CA THR A 35 79.44 -4.98 -60.72
C THR A 35 79.64 -4.48 -59.30
N GLU A 36 80.91 -4.33 -58.96
CA GLU A 36 81.43 -3.55 -57.86
C GLU A 36 80.68 -2.21 -57.75
N LYS A 37 80.15 -1.91 -56.55
CA LYS A 37 79.88 -0.52 -56.15
C LYS A 37 80.05 -0.35 -54.64
N PRO A 38 80.67 0.75 -54.21
CA PRO A 38 81.48 0.81 -53.00
C PRO A 38 80.63 0.93 -51.74
N ALA A 39 81.21 0.45 -50.64
CA ALA A 39 80.75 0.60 -49.27
C ALA A 39 80.30 2.04 -48.96
N ALA A 40 78.98 2.27 -48.95
CA ALA A 40 78.39 3.44 -48.33
C ALA A 40 78.55 3.30 -46.81
N ARG A 41 79.58 3.96 -46.28
CA ARG A 41 79.82 4.16 -44.86
C ARG A 41 78.51 4.55 -44.18
N ILE A 42 78.01 3.68 -43.30
CA ILE A 42 77.04 4.05 -42.27
C ILE A 42 77.68 5.23 -41.52
N PRO A 43 77.13 6.46 -41.56
CA PRO A 43 77.64 7.50 -40.71
C PRO A 43 77.38 7.06 -39.27
N ILE A 44 78.46 6.80 -38.53
CA ILE A 44 78.46 6.66 -37.08
C ILE A 44 77.83 7.95 -36.55
N SER A 45 76.51 7.89 -36.32
CA SER A 45 75.74 9.03 -35.86
C SER A 45 76.28 9.39 -34.49
N LYS A 46 76.81 10.60 -34.40
CA LYS A 46 77.37 11.21 -33.20
C LYS A 46 76.47 10.88 -32.00
N ARG A 47 77.05 10.22 -30.99
CA ARG A 47 76.40 10.01 -29.68
C ARG A 47 75.69 11.32 -29.30
N PRO A 48 74.36 11.33 -29.08
CA PRO A 48 73.69 12.53 -28.63
C PRO A 48 74.39 13.00 -27.35
N LYS A 49 74.86 14.25 -27.36
CA LYS A 49 75.50 14.88 -26.21
C LYS A 49 74.58 14.67 -25.01
N ARG A 50 75.07 14.00 -23.96
CA ARG A 50 74.33 13.72 -22.70
C ARG A 50 73.51 14.91 -22.17
N GLN A 51 73.89 16.14 -22.52
CA GLN A 51 73.15 17.37 -22.27
C GLN A 51 71.71 17.39 -22.83
N THR A 52 71.44 16.94 -24.07
CA THR A 52 70.06 16.98 -24.62
C THR A 52 69.13 15.98 -23.94
N LEU A 53 69.66 14.85 -23.48
CA LEU A 53 68.91 13.86 -22.69
C LEU A 53 68.54 14.42 -21.31
N LEU A 54 69.47 15.12 -20.64
CA LEU A 54 69.22 15.72 -19.33
C LEU A 54 68.17 16.85 -19.39
N PHE A 55 68.17 17.67 -20.45
CA PHE A 55 67.13 18.68 -20.66
C PHE A 55 65.74 18.06 -20.90
N ALA A 56 65.64 17.00 -21.70
CA ALA A 56 64.38 16.31 -21.94
C ALA A 56 63.80 15.66 -20.66
N ILE A 57 64.66 15.05 -19.84
CA ILE A 57 64.26 14.48 -18.54
C ILE A 57 63.79 15.58 -17.58
N GLY A 58 64.48 16.73 -17.54
CA GLY A 58 64.08 17.87 -16.71
C GLY A 58 62.69 18.41 -17.08
N ILE A 59 62.42 18.60 -18.37
CA ILE A 59 61.09 19.04 -18.85
C ILE A 59 60.01 18.00 -18.49
N PHE A 60 60.30 16.71 -18.69
CA PHE A 60 59.35 15.65 -18.36
C PHE A 60 59.02 15.62 -16.86
N LEU A 61 60.03 15.79 -15.99
CA LEU A 61 59.81 15.87 -14.54
C LEU A 61 58.98 17.09 -14.16
N VAL A 62 59.20 18.25 -14.77
CA VAL A 62 58.39 19.45 -14.51
C VAL A 62 56.95 19.25 -14.96
N VAL A 63 56.72 18.64 -16.14
CA VAL A 63 55.37 18.33 -16.62
C VAL A 63 54.70 17.31 -15.71
N ALA A 64 55.42 16.28 -15.26
CA ALA A 64 54.89 15.26 -14.35
C ALA A 64 54.56 15.83 -12.96
N THR A 65 55.42 16.69 -12.39
CA THR A 65 55.15 17.32 -11.10
C THR A 65 54.01 18.33 -11.19
N PHE A 66 53.95 19.13 -12.26
CA PHE A 66 52.83 20.07 -12.48
C PHE A 66 51.52 19.32 -12.71
N SER A 67 51.54 18.22 -13.48
CA SER A 67 50.37 17.34 -13.66
C SER A 67 49.95 16.69 -12.34
N PHE A 68 50.90 16.25 -11.51
CA PHE A 68 50.61 15.70 -10.18
C PHE A 68 50.03 16.75 -9.23
N LEU A 69 50.55 17.99 -9.26
CA LEU A 69 50.05 19.10 -8.45
C LEU A 69 48.66 19.54 -8.88
N ILE A 70 48.41 19.67 -10.19
CA ILE A 70 47.08 19.90 -10.75
C ILE A 70 46.16 18.78 -10.32
N TYR A 71 46.57 17.52 -10.48
CA TYR A 71 45.77 16.37 -10.07
C TYR A 71 45.40 16.43 -8.58
N PHE A 72 46.35 16.76 -7.70
CA PHE A 72 46.10 16.83 -6.26
C PHE A 72 45.20 18.01 -5.88
N LEU A 73 45.37 19.17 -6.52
CA LEU A 73 44.55 20.37 -6.30
C LEU A 73 43.16 20.24 -6.93
N THR A 74 43.00 19.39 -7.94
CA THR A 74 41.74 19.17 -8.65
C THR A 74 41.01 17.91 -8.18
N LYS A 75 41.54 17.14 -7.21
CA LYS A 75 40.86 15.94 -6.73
C LYS A 75 39.48 16.31 -6.15
N PRO A 76 38.40 15.65 -6.60
CA PRO A 76 37.07 15.87 -6.05
C PRO A 76 37.06 15.40 -4.61
N TYR A 77 36.36 16.14 -3.75
CA TYR A 77 36.20 15.72 -2.37
C TYR A 77 35.52 14.34 -2.32
N PRO A 78 36.01 13.41 -1.48
CA PRO A 78 35.33 12.13 -1.27
C PRO A 78 33.92 12.35 -0.72
N GLY A 79 33.01 11.45 -1.05
CA GLY A 79 31.65 11.45 -0.52
C GLY A 79 31.52 10.58 0.72
N SER A 80 30.83 11.07 1.74
CA SER A 80 30.38 10.24 2.87
C SER A 80 29.29 9.27 2.40
N THR A 81 29.42 8.00 2.75
CA THR A 81 28.37 6.98 2.55
C THR A 81 27.56 6.72 3.82
N ALA A 82 27.88 7.41 4.92
CA ALA A 82 27.12 7.33 6.16
C ALA A 82 25.75 8.02 6.02
N ASN A 83 24.86 7.79 6.98
CA ASN A 83 23.63 8.57 7.09
C ASN A 83 23.92 9.89 7.80
N ASP A 84 24.25 10.92 7.02
CA ASP A 84 24.49 12.30 7.49
C ASP A 84 23.21 13.17 7.45
N GLU A 85 22.05 12.58 7.14
CA GLU A 85 20.82 13.33 6.93
C GLU A 85 20.27 13.92 8.23
N ILE A 86 19.76 15.14 8.14
CA ILE A 86 19.13 15.85 9.25
C ILE A 86 17.66 15.44 9.28
N HIS A 87 17.28 14.76 10.35
CA HIS A 87 15.90 14.40 10.63
C HIS A 87 15.31 15.39 11.63
N SER A 88 14.51 16.34 11.14
CA SER A 88 13.68 17.20 11.97
C SER A 88 12.21 17.03 11.58
N SER A 89 11.30 17.24 12.53
CA SER A 89 9.85 17.12 12.29
C SER A 89 9.37 18.05 11.18
N GLU A 90 9.94 19.26 11.08
CA GLU A 90 9.66 20.23 10.02
C GLU A 90 10.11 19.72 8.64
N ILE A 91 11.33 19.17 8.54
CA ILE A 91 11.86 18.60 7.30
C ILE A 91 10.98 17.42 6.87
N THR A 92 10.69 16.48 7.77
CA THR A 92 9.86 15.31 7.47
C THR A 92 8.43 15.72 7.07
N TYR A 93 7.84 16.73 7.72
CA TYR A 93 6.53 17.25 7.33
C TYR A 93 6.56 17.88 5.93
N SER A 94 7.61 18.65 5.61
CA SER A 94 7.77 19.23 4.27
C SER A 94 7.92 18.16 3.17
N LYS A 95 8.64 17.06 3.47
CA LYS A 95 8.75 15.91 2.56
C LYS A 95 7.39 15.26 2.36
N TYR A 96 6.64 15.02 3.44
CA TYR A 96 5.30 14.45 3.38
C TYR A 96 4.34 15.30 2.55
N LEU A 97 4.31 16.63 2.77
CA LEU A 97 3.42 17.52 2.01
C LEU A 97 3.72 17.48 0.51
N PHE A 98 5.00 17.60 0.14
CA PHE A 98 5.41 17.52 -1.27
C PHE A 98 5.05 16.17 -1.87
N TRP A 99 5.37 15.06 -1.18
CA TRP A 99 5.03 13.72 -1.62
C TRP A 99 3.52 13.53 -1.80
N ASN A 100 2.73 13.93 -0.79
CA ASN A 100 1.28 13.77 -0.81
C ASN A 100 0.65 14.57 -1.94
N GLU A 101 1.14 15.78 -2.22
CA GLU A 101 0.70 16.56 -3.37
C GLU A 101 0.95 15.82 -4.70
N GLN A 102 2.16 15.27 -4.90
CA GLN A 102 2.50 14.54 -6.11
C GLN A 102 1.62 13.28 -6.28
N ILE A 103 1.44 12.51 -5.21
CA ILE A 103 0.63 11.28 -5.24
C ILE A 103 -0.86 11.60 -5.41
N SER A 104 -1.38 12.64 -4.76
CA SER A 104 -2.77 13.07 -4.93
C SER A 104 -3.06 13.47 -6.38
N ARG A 105 -2.15 14.24 -7.00
CA ARG A 105 -2.25 14.59 -8.42
C ARG A 105 -2.26 13.35 -9.31
N TYR A 106 -1.41 12.36 -9.02
CA TYR A 106 -1.41 11.09 -9.74
C TYR A 106 -2.75 10.34 -9.60
N MET A 107 -3.28 10.27 -8.39
CA MET A 107 -4.55 9.59 -8.12
C MET A 107 -5.74 10.29 -8.77
N GLN A 108 -5.76 11.62 -8.85
CA GLN A 108 -6.85 12.37 -9.46
C GLN A 108 -6.76 12.46 -10.98
N SER A 109 -5.58 12.74 -11.52
CA SER A 109 -5.39 13.09 -12.95
C SER A 109 -4.66 12.04 -13.78
N GLY A 110 -4.05 11.03 -13.15
CA GLY A 110 -3.22 10.03 -13.83
C GLY A 110 -1.84 10.54 -14.25
N VAL A 111 -1.49 11.79 -13.93
CA VAL A 111 -0.16 12.36 -14.18
C VAL A 111 0.86 11.65 -13.29
N VAL A 112 1.77 10.89 -13.91
CA VAL A 112 2.82 10.12 -13.22
C VAL A 112 3.56 11.05 -12.23
N PRO A 113 3.71 10.68 -10.96
CA PRO A 113 4.32 11.56 -9.97
C PRO A 113 5.84 11.59 -10.18
N PHE A 114 6.49 12.70 -9.78
CA PHE A 114 7.95 12.86 -9.87
C PHE A 114 8.50 12.63 -11.29
N GLN A 115 7.83 13.14 -12.33
CA GLN A 115 8.28 12.95 -13.72
C GLN A 115 9.72 13.36 -13.90
N ALA A 116 10.50 12.51 -14.59
CA ALA A 116 11.86 12.83 -14.95
C ALA A 116 11.90 14.19 -15.68
N GLU A 117 12.79 15.07 -15.24
CA GLU A 117 12.92 16.38 -15.85
C GLU A 117 13.52 16.23 -17.25
N GLY A 118 13.11 17.09 -18.18
CA GLY A 118 13.72 17.16 -19.51
C GLY A 118 15.21 17.50 -19.44
N GLU A 119 15.89 17.44 -20.58
CA GLU A 119 17.31 17.85 -20.67
C GLU A 119 17.46 19.36 -20.45
N GLY A 120 17.35 19.82 -19.20
CA GLY A 120 17.61 21.19 -18.80
C GLY A 120 19.10 21.52 -18.87
N ASN A 121 19.51 22.59 -18.17
CA ASN A 121 20.91 23.02 -18.04
C ASN A 121 21.78 21.95 -17.37
N ARG A 122 22.10 20.88 -18.10
CA ARG A 122 22.93 19.79 -17.63
C ARG A 122 24.27 20.38 -17.19
N PRO A 123 24.73 20.05 -15.97
CA PRO A 123 26.04 20.50 -15.52
C PRO A 123 27.10 20.03 -16.50
N ASN A 124 27.99 20.95 -16.90
CA ASN A 124 29.10 20.58 -17.75
C ASN A 124 30.08 19.67 -16.99
N PHE A 125 31.01 19.04 -17.71
CA PHE A 125 31.98 18.12 -17.12
C PHE A 125 32.75 18.71 -15.93
N TRP A 126 33.10 19.99 -15.98
CA TRP A 126 33.82 20.67 -14.90
C TRP A 126 32.97 20.88 -13.66
N GLN A 127 31.71 21.27 -13.82
CA GLN A 127 30.74 21.42 -12.74
C GLN A 127 30.44 20.07 -12.08
N LEU A 128 30.24 19.03 -12.90
CA LEU A 128 30.07 17.65 -12.42
C LEU A 128 31.22 17.19 -11.51
N TYR A 129 32.45 17.60 -11.84
CA TYR A 129 33.65 17.14 -11.15
C TYR A 129 33.99 17.96 -9.90
N HIS A 130 33.79 19.28 -9.91
CA HIS A 130 34.18 20.17 -8.81
C HIS A 130 33.02 20.69 -7.96
N ASP A 131 31.93 21.06 -8.61
CA ASP A 131 30.84 21.79 -7.95
C ASP A 131 29.73 20.88 -7.43
N LEU A 132 29.69 19.61 -7.83
CA LEU A 132 28.61 18.70 -7.43
C LEU A 132 29.03 17.69 -6.35
N PRO A 133 28.05 17.20 -5.58
CA PRO A 133 28.27 16.13 -4.62
C PRO A 133 28.83 14.87 -5.28
N ASN A 134 29.71 14.20 -4.54
CA ASN A 134 30.30 12.95 -4.98
C ASN A 134 29.21 11.89 -5.28
N MET A 135 29.22 11.31 -6.47
CA MET A 135 28.21 10.34 -6.92
C MET A 135 28.10 9.10 -6.02
N LYS A 136 29.17 8.71 -5.31
CA LYS A 136 29.12 7.60 -4.34
C LYS A 136 28.25 7.95 -3.14
N ALA A 137 28.35 9.18 -2.62
CA ALA A 137 27.49 9.67 -1.54
C ALA A 137 26.04 9.77 -2.01
N VAL A 138 25.81 10.32 -3.21
CA VAL A 138 24.46 10.49 -3.78
C VAL A 138 23.76 9.15 -3.95
N ARG A 139 24.46 8.14 -4.49
CA ARG A 139 23.92 6.77 -4.60
C ARG A 139 23.63 6.15 -3.24
N ALA A 140 24.54 6.31 -2.28
CA ALA A 140 24.35 5.78 -0.93
C ALA A 140 23.12 6.40 -0.25
N ALA A 141 22.93 7.72 -0.40
CA ALA A 141 21.73 8.40 0.10
C ALA A 141 20.47 7.89 -0.59
N LEU A 142 20.42 7.88 -1.93
CA LEU A 142 19.26 7.41 -2.68
C LEU A 142 18.86 5.96 -2.31
N LEU A 143 19.83 5.07 -2.19
CA LEU A 143 19.58 3.66 -1.85
C LEU A 143 18.94 3.47 -0.46
N ARG A 144 19.06 4.43 0.46
CA ARG A 144 18.35 4.39 1.75
C ARG A 144 16.84 4.66 1.61
N HIS A 145 16.46 5.41 0.58
CA HIS A 145 15.07 5.77 0.30
C HIS A 145 14.38 4.87 -0.73
N LEU A 146 15.12 3.97 -1.37
CA LEU A 146 14.56 2.99 -2.30
C LEU A 146 14.10 1.73 -1.55
N PRO A 147 12.94 1.15 -1.92
CA PRO A 147 12.49 -0.13 -1.35
C PRO A 147 13.49 -1.25 -1.62
N GLN A 148 13.52 -2.24 -0.73
CA GLN A 148 14.32 -3.45 -0.95
C GLN A 148 13.85 -4.16 -2.22
N GLY A 149 14.78 -4.59 -3.08
CA GLY A 149 14.44 -5.23 -4.35
C GLY A 149 14.36 -4.26 -5.55
N PHE A 150 14.69 -2.99 -5.37
CA PHE A 150 14.92 -2.05 -6.47
C PHE A 150 16.40 -2.04 -6.85
N THR A 151 16.69 -2.16 -8.14
CA THR A 151 18.05 -2.03 -8.67
C THR A 151 18.22 -0.66 -9.31
N LEU A 152 19.17 0.12 -8.84
CA LEU A 152 19.52 1.40 -9.46
C LEU A 152 20.26 1.17 -10.79
N LEU A 153 19.63 1.53 -11.91
CA LEU A 153 20.23 1.40 -13.24
C LEU A 153 21.03 2.64 -13.62
N LYS A 154 20.49 3.83 -13.37
CA LYS A 154 21.09 5.11 -13.78
C LYS A 154 20.72 6.23 -12.80
N ILE A 155 21.65 7.16 -12.61
CA ILE A 155 21.42 8.41 -11.88
C ILE A 155 22.26 9.52 -12.53
N GLU A 156 21.60 10.59 -12.96
CA GLU A 156 22.25 11.70 -13.67
C GLU A 156 21.74 13.05 -13.14
N PRO A 157 22.63 14.00 -12.83
CA PRO A 157 22.21 15.34 -12.45
C PRO A 157 21.68 16.09 -13.67
N VAL A 158 20.55 16.78 -13.49
CA VAL A 158 19.85 17.52 -14.54
C VAL A 158 19.94 19.02 -14.28
N ARG A 159 19.78 19.41 -13.02
CA ARG A 159 19.76 20.80 -12.58
C ARG A 159 20.47 20.92 -11.26
N PHE A 160 21.16 22.03 -11.03
CA PHE A 160 21.72 22.35 -9.73
C PHE A 160 21.61 23.85 -9.43
N GLU A 161 21.59 24.17 -8.15
CA GLU A 161 21.61 25.52 -7.63
C GLU A 161 22.65 25.59 -6.51
N LYS A 162 23.54 26.58 -6.60
CA LYS A 162 24.63 26.77 -5.64
C LYS A 162 24.32 28.00 -4.80
N THR A 163 24.02 27.77 -3.53
CA THR A 163 23.87 28.81 -2.51
C THR A 163 25.21 29.03 -1.81
N LYS A 164 25.35 30.11 -1.02
CA LYS A 164 26.56 30.37 -0.22
C LYS A 164 26.89 29.21 0.74
N ASP A 165 25.86 28.56 1.29
CA ASP A 165 26.02 27.60 2.37
C ASP A 165 25.86 26.13 1.94
N PHE A 166 25.20 25.88 0.80
CA PHE A 166 24.90 24.52 0.34
C PHE A 166 24.64 24.46 -1.16
N ILE A 167 24.62 23.24 -1.67
CA ILE A 167 24.29 22.93 -3.06
C ILE A 167 23.04 22.07 -3.10
N GLN A 168 22.10 22.47 -3.95
CA GLN A 168 20.91 21.70 -4.30
C GLN A 168 21.11 21.10 -5.69
N VAL A 169 20.77 19.82 -5.86
CA VAL A 169 20.94 19.11 -7.14
C VAL A 169 19.74 18.21 -7.39
N THR A 170 19.12 18.36 -8.56
CA THR A 170 18.06 17.48 -9.06
C THR A 170 18.64 16.46 -10.01
N TYR A 171 18.28 15.20 -9.79
CA TYR A 171 18.73 14.04 -10.55
C TYR A 171 17.55 13.36 -11.23
N ASN A 172 17.79 12.88 -12.45
CA ASN A 172 16.95 11.85 -13.05
C ASN A 172 17.50 10.48 -12.65
N VAL A 173 16.60 9.65 -12.12
CA VAL A 173 16.90 8.34 -11.57
C VAL A 173 16.13 7.29 -12.38
N LYS A 174 16.84 6.26 -12.82
CA LYS A 174 16.28 5.07 -13.47
C LYS A 174 16.46 3.87 -12.56
N VAL A 175 15.37 3.23 -12.18
CA VAL A 175 15.36 2.02 -11.34
C VAL A 175 14.69 0.85 -12.05
N LEU A 176 15.07 -0.36 -11.67
CA LEU A 176 14.42 -1.60 -12.06
C LEU A 176 13.79 -2.26 -10.82
N PRO A 177 12.46 -2.23 -10.69
CA PRO A 177 11.76 -2.84 -9.57
C PRO A 177 11.63 -4.36 -9.75
N SER A 178 11.81 -5.13 -8.68
CA SER A 178 11.61 -6.59 -8.73
C SER A 178 10.13 -7.01 -8.64
N TYR A 179 9.27 -6.13 -8.14
CA TYR A 179 7.83 -6.32 -7.97
C TYR A 179 7.07 -5.05 -8.39
N THR A 180 5.76 -5.18 -8.61
CA THR A 180 4.89 -4.06 -8.94
C THR A 180 4.59 -3.25 -7.68
N GLU A 181 4.70 -1.93 -7.76
CA GLU A 181 4.27 -1.01 -6.70
C GLU A 181 2.90 -0.44 -7.01
N TRP A 182 2.08 -0.31 -5.98
CA TRP A 182 0.71 0.20 -6.07
C TRP A 182 0.55 1.42 -5.17
N VAL A 183 -0.09 2.47 -5.69
CA VAL A 183 -0.67 3.51 -4.86
C VAL A 183 -2.08 3.08 -4.48
N VAL A 184 -2.36 3.04 -3.18
CA VAL A 184 -3.64 2.60 -2.62
C VAL A 184 -4.19 3.69 -1.72
N PRO A 185 -5.43 4.16 -1.96
CA PRO A 185 -6.10 5.04 -1.02
C PRO A 185 -6.52 4.25 0.22
N ARG A 186 -6.42 4.89 1.37
CA ARG A 186 -6.98 4.39 2.64
C ARG A 186 -7.85 5.44 3.28
N GLY A 187 -8.84 4.99 4.04
CA GLY A 187 -9.75 5.85 4.77
C GLY A 187 -10.62 5.07 5.74
N LYS A 188 -11.63 5.73 6.29
CA LYS A 188 -12.55 5.10 7.26
C LYS A 188 -13.37 3.99 6.61
N ALA A 189 -13.55 2.90 7.33
CA ALA A 189 -14.39 1.78 6.91
C ALA A 189 -15.84 2.24 6.74
N LEU A 190 -16.38 2.03 5.54
CA LEU A 190 -17.78 2.25 5.23
C LEU A 190 -18.51 0.91 5.30
N LEU A 191 -19.58 0.85 6.09
CA LEU A 191 -20.46 -0.32 6.08
C LEU A 191 -21.28 -0.32 4.79
N PRO A 192 -21.54 -1.50 4.19
CA PRO A 192 -22.46 -1.58 3.07
C PRO A 192 -23.84 -1.06 3.49
N ALA A 193 -24.53 -0.33 2.61
CA ALA A 193 -25.81 0.32 2.90
C ALA A 193 -26.90 -0.62 3.46
N SER A 194 -26.77 -1.92 3.22
CA SER A 194 -27.64 -2.95 3.77
C SER A 194 -27.46 -3.21 5.27
N ASN A 195 -26.38 -2.76 5.90
CA ASN A 195 -26.00 -3.17 7.26
C ASN A 195 -25.84 -1.96 8.22
N GLU A 196 -26.47 -0.83 7.91
CA GLU A 196 -26.30 0.43 8.66
C GLU A 196 -27.06 0.49 10.00
N ASP A 197 -26.81 -0.49 10.88
CA ASP A 197 -27.19 -0.35 12.29
C ASP A 197 -26.24 0.64 12.98
N LYS A 198 -26.76 1.53 13.83
CA LYS A 198 -25.97 2.49 14.63
C LYS A 198 -24.91 1.78 15.46
N ILE A 199 -25.23 0.58 15.97
CA ILE A 199 -24.29 -0.24 16.74
C ILE A 199 -23.13 -0.71 15.87
N GLN A 200 -23.42 -1.23 14.67
CA GLN A 200 -22.37 -1.68 13.75
C GLN A 200 -21.47 -0.53 13.32
N ARG A 201 -22.03 0.67 13.07
CA ARG A 201 -21.24 1.89 12.77
C ARG A 201 -20.30 2.28 13.91
N LYS A 202 -20.69 2.08 15.17
CA LYS A 202 -19.83 2.33 16.32
C LYS A 202 -18.72 1.28 16.43
N LEU A 203 -19.07 0.00 16.29
CA LEU A 203 -18.13 -1.10 16.46
C LEU A 203 -17.11 -1.19 15.32
N VAL A 204 -17.51 -0.91 14.08
CA VAL A 204 -16.62 -0.97 12.91
C VAL A 204 -15.43 0.00 13.04
N GLN A 205 -15.62 1.13 13.74
CA GLN A 205 -14.56 2.10 14.03
C GLN A 205 -13.47 1.56 14.97
N LEU A 206 -13.74 0.46 15.67
CA LEU A 206 -12.81 -0.21 16.58
C LEU A 206 -12.18 -1.46 15.96
N VAL A 207 -12.57 -1.84 14.75
CA VAL A 207 -12.02 -3.02 14.09
C VAL A 207 -10.63 -2.73 13.54
N LEU A 208 -9.70 -3.64 13.80
CA LEU A 208 -8.36 -3.64 13.23
C LEU A 208 -8.37 -4.45 11.93
N PHE A 209 -8.56 -3.79 10.79
CA PHE A 209 -8.72 -4.48 9.50
C PHE A 209 -7.44 -5.06 8.94
N THR A 210 -6.36 -4.28 8.97
CA THR A 210 -5.03 -4.74 8.56
C THR A 210 -4.02 -4.46 9.66
N ARG A 211 -2.85 -5.09 9.58
CA ARG A 211 -1.79 -4.89 10.59
C ARG A 211 -1.23 -3.48 10.65
N ASP A 212 -1.21 -2.74 9.55
CA ASP A 212 -0.53 -1.45 9.39
C ASP A 212 -1.45 -0.22 9.48
N LEU A 213 -2.78 -0.43 9.53
CA LEU A 213 -3.75 0.65 9.66
C LEU A 213 -4.22 0.88 11.10
N PRO A 214 -4.62 2.13 11.43
CA PRO A 214 -5.30 2.42 12.68
C PRO A 214 -6.70 1.77 12.73
N PRO A 215 -7.31 1.65 13.93
CA PRO A 215 -8.64 1.07 14.08
C PRO A 215 -9.68 1.81 13.23
N GLY A 216 -10.56 1.05 12.58
CA GLY A 216 -11.63 1.58 11.76
C GLY A 216 -11.22 2.08 10.38
N PHE A 217 -9.96 1.90 9.97
CA PHE A 217 -9.50 2.26 8.63
C PHE A 217 -9.30 1.02 7.75
N ILE A 218 -9.57 1.18 6.46
CA ILE A 218 -9.40 0.16 5.42
C ILE A 218 -8.64 0.73 4.23
N TYR A 219 -8.11 -0.17 3.41
CA TYR A 219 -7.67 0.15 2.06
C TYR A 219 -8.83 0.02 1.07
N PHE A 220 -8.89 0.97 0.14
CA PHE A 220 -9.82 0.94 -0.99
C PHE A 220 -9.14 0.25 -2.18
N PHE A 221 -9.00 -1.08 -2.10
CA PHE A 221 -8.28 -1.86 -3.12
C PHE A 221 -8.86 -1.77 -4.53
N GLY A 222 -10.15 -1.43 -4.67
CA GLY A 222 -10.79 -1.20 -5.96
C GLY A 222 -10.33 0.07 -6.69
N GLU A 223 -9.73 1.01 -5.95
CA GLU A 223 -9.27 2.30 -6.45
C GLU A 223 -7.75 2.38 -6.60
N LYS A 224 -7.04 1.27 -6.39
CA LYS A 224 -5.58 1.23 -6.49
C LYS A 224 -5.10 1.56 -7.90
N LYS A 225 -3.95 2.22 -8.00
CA LYS A 225 -3.26 2.51 -9.27
C LYS A 225 -1.84 1.96 -9.26
N ILE A 226 -1.39 1.44 -10.40
CA ILE A 226 -0.01 0.94 -10.55
C ILE A 226 0.94 2.14 -10.55
N LEU A 227 1.90 2.21 -9.64
CA LEU A 227 2.96 3.23 -9.67
C LEU A 227 4.06 2.83 -10.65
N CYS A 228 4.58 1.61 -10.52
CA CYS A 228 5.55 1.02 -11.43
C CYS A 228 5.32 -0.51 -11.52
N LYS A 229 5.70 -1.11 -12.65
CA LYS A 229 5.54 -2.54 -12.89
C LYS A 229 6.83 -3.29 -12.64
N ALA A 230 6.72 -4.51 -12.12
CA ALA A 230 7.86 -5.41 -11.97
C ALA A 230 8.63 -5.56 -13.30
N GLN A 231 9.97 -5.54 -13.21
CA GLN A 231 10.88 -5.75 -14.34
C GLN A 231 10.79 -4.70 -15.47
N GLU A 232 10.06 -3.61 -15.27
CA GLU A 232 10.02 -2.47 -16.20
C GLU A 232 10.81 -1.30 -15.61
N ALA A 233 11.72 -0.73 -16.39
CA ALA A 233 12.50 0.42 -15.93
C ALA A 233 11.57 1.62 -15.65
N PHE A 234 11.74 2.22 -14.48
CA PHE A 234 10.96 3.37 -14.03
C PHE A 234 11.87 4.58 -13.84
N ASP A 235 11.48 5.70 -14.44
CA ASP A 235 12.22 6.96 -14.46
C ASP A 235 11.52 8.01 -13.59
N PHE A 236 12.26 8.64 -12.69
CA PHE A 236 11.74 9.72 -11.83
C PHE A 236 12.79 10.79 -11.50
N SER A 237 12.33 11.99 -11.17
CA SER A 237 13.14 13.08 -10.65
C SER A 237 13.31 12.96 -9.13
N TRP A 238 14.53 13.15 -8.63
CA TRP A 238 14.83 13.17 -7.21
C TRP A 238 15.82 14.29 -6.87
N THR A 239 15.57 15.02 -5.80
CA THR A 239 16.35 16.23 -5.47
C THR A 239 17.12 16.04 -4.18
N VAL A 240 18.44 16.23 -4.23
CA VAL A 240 19.25 16.50 -3.03
C VAL A 240 19.08 17.98 -2.72
N LYS A 241 18.33 18.30 -1.66
CA LYS A 241 18.02 19.68 -1.27
C LYS A 241 19.22 20.39 -0.65
N LYS A 242 20.00 19.68 0.15
CA LYS A 242 21.15 20.24 0.87
C LYS A 242 22.34 19.29 0.87
N ALA A 243 23.36 19.63 0.11
CA ALA A 243 24.67 19.00 0.18
C ALA A 243 25.76 20.03 0.53
N VAL A 244 26.70 19.64 1.40
CA VAL A 244 27.77 20.51 1.89
C VAL A 244 29.11 19.78 1.93
N VAL A 245 30.21 20.52 1.81
CA VAL A 245 31.56 19.98 2.10
C VAL A 245 31.89 20.26 3.55
N GLN A 246 31.97 19.22 4.38
CA GLN A 246 32.30 19.31 5.80
C GLN A 246 33.41 18.33 6.15
N GLY A 247 34.48 18.84 6.76
CA GLY A 247 35.67 18.04 7.09
C GLY A 247 36.39 17.47 5.87
N GLY A 248 36.27 18.09 4.71
CA GLY A 248 36.85 17.61 3.44
C GLY A 248 36.04 16.49 2.77
N PHE A 249 34.80 16.24 3.20
CA PHE A 249 33.90 15.28 2.58
C PHE A 249 32.61 15.93 2.14
N TRP A 250 32.09 15.50 0.98
CA TRP A 250 30.71 15.76 0.61
C TRP A 250 29.76 15.00 1.54
N ARG A 251 28.88 15.75 2.21
CA ARG A 251 27.81 15.22 3.05
C ARG A 251 26.46 15.64 2.49
N ILE A 252 25.53 14.69 2.48
CA ILE A 252 24.14 14.91 2.06
C ILE A 252 23.33 15.06 3.33
N LEU A 253 22.86 16.28 3.56
CA LEU A 253 22.15 16.65 4.80
C LEU A 253 20.65 16.61 4.62
N GLU A 254 20.14 16.91 3.43
CA GLU A 254 18.70 16.90 3.16
C GLU A 254 18.41 16.44 1.73
N VAL A 255 17.44 15.54 1.60
CA VAL A 255 16.95 15.02 0.33
C VAL A 255 15.44 15.18 0.23
N GLY A 256 14.94 15.30 -1.00
CA GLY A 256 13.52 15.21 -1.31
C GLY A 256 13.03 13.76 -1.23
N PRO A 257 11.71 13.57 -1.16
CA PRO A 257 11.15 12.24 -1.09
C PRO A 257 11.24 11.50 -2.43
N THR A 258 11.16 10.17 -2.39
CA THR A 258 11.01 9.35 -3.60
C THR A 258 9.54 8.99 -3.84
N PRO A 259 9.16 8.54 -5.04
CA PRO A 259 7.79 8.08 -5.32
C PRO A 259 7.36 6.88 -4.46
N PHE A 260 8.31 6.15 -3.91
CA PHE A 260 8.09 4.86 -3.25
C PHE A 260 8.07 4.93 -1.72
N GLU A 261 8.32 6.13 -1.16
CA GLU A 261 8.07 6.37 0.26
C GLU A 261 6.56 6.40 0.52
N ASP A 262 6.16 6.25 1.78
CA ASP A 262 4.76 6.27 2.18
C ASP A 262 4.53 7.10 3.45
N ALA A 263 3.27 7.38 3.75
CA ALA A 263 2.93 8.13 4.96
C ALA A 263 3.48 7.46 6.24
N GLU A 264 3.59 6.14 6.25
CA GLU A 264 4.12 5.37 7.38
C GLU A 264 5.64 5.49 7.55
N SER A 265 6.41 5.61 6.47
CA SER A 265 7.84 5.89 6.52
C SER A 265 8.10 7.27 7.12
N PHE A 266 7.31 8.28 6.73
CA PHE A 266 7.39 9.60 7.36
C PHE A 266 6.93 9.58 8.83
N ALA A 267 5.91 8.79 9.18
CA ALA A 267 5.48 8.64 10.57
C ALA A 267 6.53 7.95 11.46
N ARG A 268 7.35 7.06 10.90
CA ARG A 268 8.50 6.45 11.59
C ARG A 268 9.61 7.46 11.88
N GLU A 269 9.76 8.49 11.04
CA GLU A 269 10.69 9.61 11.27
C GLU A 269 10.18 10.64 12.29
N GLY A 270 9.10 10.34 13.02
CA GLY A 270 8.58 11.20 14.09
C GLY A 270 7.48 12.15 13.66
N LEU A 271 6.96 12.02 12.43
CA LEU A 271 5.81 12.82 12.00
C LEU A 271 4.50 12.31 12.62
N VAL A 272 3.75 13.20 13.25
CA VAL A 272 2.35 12.96 13.59
C VAL A 272 1.52 13.32 12.35
N LEU A 273 1.04 12.30 11.63
CA LEU A 273 0.19 12.52 10.47
C LEU A 273 -1.11 13.21 10.88
N PRO A 274 -1.60 14.20 10.12
CA PRO A 274 -2.92 14.76 10.35
C PRO A 274 -3.97 13.65 10.21
N ALA A 275 -5.03 13.73 11.01
CA ALA A 275 -6.18 12.82 10.93
C ALA A 275 -7.06 13.12 9.69
N SER A 276 -6.46 13.26 8.51
CA SER A 276 -7.20 13.42 7.26
C SER A 276 -7.90 12.10 6.91
N GLU A 277 -9.08 12.21 6.31
CA GLU A 277 -9.94 11.05 6.03
C GLU A 277 -9.41 10.17 4.89
N GLU A 278 -8.64 10.76 3.97
CA GLU A 278 -7.99 10.06 2.87
C GLU A 278 -6.50 10.32 2.90
N VAL A 279 -5.73 9.25 2.97
CA VAL A 279 -4.27 9.26 2.85
C VAL A 279 -3.92 8.21 1.81
N TYR A 280 -2.98 8.52 0.94
CA TYR A 280 -2.45 7.53 0.00
C TYR A 280 -1.28 6.78 0.62
N THR A 281 -1.09 5.54 0.22
CA THR A 281 0.05 4.71 0.63
C THR A 281 0.59 3.97 -0.57
N VAL A 282 1.89 3.70 -0.56
CA VAL A 282 2.55 2.89 -1.60
C VAL A 282 2.80 1.51 -1.00
N LYS A 283 2.35 0.46 -1.69
CA LYS A 283 2.50 -0.92 -1.23
C LYS A 283 2.91 -1.82 -2.40
N SER A 284 3.90 -2.66 -2.13
CA SER A 284 4.34 -3.67 -3.09
C SER A 284 3.27 -4.74 -3.27
N ASP A 285 3.21 -5.33 -4.46
CA ASP A 285 2.25 -6.40 -4.79
C ASP A 285 2.18 -7.55 -3.76
N PRO A 286 3.31 -8.14 -3.28
CA PRO A 286 3.23 -9.20 -2.27
C PRO A 286 2.63 -8.71 -0.94
N VAL A 287 2.99 -7.51 -0.49
CA VAL A 287 2.45 -6.91 0.74
C VAL A 287 0.97 -6.61 0.56
N LEU A 288 0.59 -6.07 -0.60
CA LEU A 288 -0.79 -5.71 -0.90
C LEU A 288 -1.71 -6.92 -0.87
N ASN A 289 -1.30 -8.05 -1.46
CA ASN A 289 -2.07 -9.28 -1.46
C ASN A 289 -2.27 -9.86 -0.04
N GLU A 290 -1.29 -9.69 0.84
CA GLU A 290 -1.42 -10.07 2.25
C GLU A 290 -2.42 -9.16 2.97
N LEU A 291 -2.30 -7.85 2.80
CA LEU A 291 -3.21 -6.86 3.39
C LEU A 291 -4.66 -7.03 2.91
N MET A 292 -4.86 -7.38 1.64
CA MET A 292 -6.18 -7.72 1.09
C MET A 292 -6.81 -8.89 1.84
N ARG A 293 -6.05 -9.98 2.05
CA ARG A 293 -6.52 -11.16 2.78
C ARG A 293 -6.82 -10.84 4.25
N GLU A 294 -5.96 -10.07 4.91
CA GLU A 294 -6.18 -9.64 6.30
C GLU A 294 -7.47 -8.82 6.43
N GLN A 295 -7.70 -7.87 5.52
CA GLN A 295 -8.90 -7.04 5.52
C GLN A 295 -10.16 -7.88 5.28
N ASP A 296 -10.15 -8.78 4.30
CA ASP A 296 -11.28 -9.68 4.01
C ASP A 296 -11.60 -10.59 5.19
N GLN A 297 -10.58 -11.17 5.82
CA GLN A 297 -10.73 -11.99 7.01
C GLN A 297 -11.29 -11.18 8.18
N SER A 298 -10.83 -9.94 8.36
CA SER A 298 -11.33 -9.05 9.40
C SER A 298 -12.79 -8.67 9.19
N TRP A 299 -13.22 -8.43 7.95
CA TRP A 299 -14.62 -8.23 7.60
C TRP A 299 -15.47 -9.47 7.91
N GLN A 300 -15.01 -10.66 7.51
CA GLN A 300 -15.72 -11.91 7.80
C GLN A 300 -15.85 -12.16 9.30
N ASN A 301 -14.78 -11.96 10.05
CA ASN A 301 -14.78 -12.12 11.50
C ASN A 301 -15.74 -11.14 12.18
N PHE A 302 -15.73 -9.86 11.75
CA PHE A 302 -16.63 -8.84 12.25
C PHE A 302 -18.10 -9.23 12.01
N PHE A 303 -18.49 -9.53 10.77
CA PHE A 303 -19.88 -9.90 10.46
C PHE A 303 -20.29 -11.23 11.10
N SER A 304 -19.41 -12.22 11.17
CA SER A 304 -19.64 -13.48 11.89
C SER A 304 -19.98 -13.21 13.36
N ARG A 305 -19.19 -12.37 14.03
CA ARG A 305 -19.41 -12.03 15.44
C ARG A 305 -20.72 -11.27 15.66
N ILE A 306 -21.06 -10.32 14.79
CA ILE A 306 -22.34 -9.59 14.84
C ILE A 306 -23.53 -10.54 14.63
N ASN A 307 -23.42 -11.49 13.70
CA ASN A 307 -24.47 -12.48 13.47
C ASN A 307 -24.62 -13.43 14.67
N GLN A 308 -23.53 -13.87 15.28
CA GLN A 308 -23.57 -14.66 16.53
C GLN A 308 -24.30 -13.93 17.66
N ILE A 309 -24.01 -12.63 17.86
CA ILE A 309 -24.72 -11.81 18.86
C ILE A 309 -26.22 -11.77 18.54
N ARG A 310 -26.58 -11.58 17.26
CA ARG A 310 -27.99 -11.58 16.83
C ARG A 310 -28.68 -12.91 17.14
N ASP A 311 -28.02 -14.02 16.83
CA ASP A 311 -28.57 -15.36 17.05
C ASP A 311 -28.75 -15.65 18.54
N GLN A 312 -27.78 -15.27 19.39
CA GLN A 312 -27.87 -15.37 20.85
C GLN A 312 -29.03 -14.55 21.42
N VAL A 313 -29.26 -13.33 20.90
CA VAL A 313 -30.40 -12.49 21.32
C VAL A 313 -31.73 -13.10 20.91
N VAL A 314 -31.82 -13.68 19.71
CA VAL A 314 -33.02 -14.38 19.23
C VAL A 314 -33.30 -15.62 20.08
N GLU A 315 -32.29 -16.41 20.39
CA GLU A 315 -32.41 -17.59 21.24
C GLU A 315 -32.87 -17.21 22.66
N TYR A 316 -32.24 -16.20 23.27
CA TYR A 316 -32.60 -15.70 24.60
C TYR A 316 -34.06 -15.20 24.64
N ARG A 317 -34.49 -14.46 23.61
CA ARG A 317 -35.89 -14.04 23.48
C ARG A 317 -36.84 -15.24 23.38
N ASN A 318 -36.49 -16.23 22.56
CA ASN A 318 -37.31 -17.43 22.40
C ASN A 318 -37.44 -18.23 23.69
N GLN A 319 -36.40 -18.24 24.54
CA GLN A 319 -36.47 -18.83 25.87
C GLN A 319 -37.45 -18.07 26.78
N LEU A 320 -37.36 -16.73 26.84
CA LEU A 320 -38.27 -15.91 27.66
C LEU A 320 -39.73 -15.95 27.19
N VAL A 321 -39.96 -16.08 25.87
CA VAL A 321 -41.32 -16.11 25.31
C VAL A 321 -42.04 -17.43 25.61
N LYS A 322 -41.33 -18.54 25.83
CA LYS A 322 -41.93 -19.84 26.20
C LYS A 322 -42.75 -19.75 27.50
N ASP A 323 -42.38 -18.83 28.39
CA ASP A 323 -43.04 -18.63 29.68
C ASP A 323 -44.26 -17.68 29.61
N ILE A 324 -44.54 -17.10 28.43
CA ILE A 324 -45.72 -16.24 28.25
C ILE A 324 -46.96 -17.12 28.02
N PRO A 325 -48.04 -16.95 28.81
CA PRO A 325 -49.29 -17.64 28.55
C PRO A 325 -49.81 -17.35 27.13
N GLY A 326 -50.30 -18.40 26.47
CA GLY A 326 -50.83 -18.36 25.11
C GLY A 326 -51.89 -17.27 24.91
N VAL A 327 -52.13 -16.87 23.65
CA VAL A 327 -53.11 -15.80 23.35
C VAL A 327 -54.45 -16.26 23.93
N PRO A 328 -55.12 -15.48 24.80
CA PRO A 328 -56.43 -15.86 25.31
C PRO A 328 -57.36 -16.04 24.11
N LYS A 329 -57.71 -17.29 23.80
CA LYS A 329 -58.66 -17.61 22.75
C LYS A 329 -60.03 -17.09 23.23
N MET A 330 -60.68 -16.21 22.46
CA MET A 330 -62.13 -16.07 22.63
C MET A 330 -62.71 -17.45 22.28
N GLY A 331 -63.23 -18.16 23.29
CA GLY A 331 -63.88 -19.44 23.05
C GLY A 331 -64.95 -19.26 21.97
N LYS A 332 -64.93 -20.13 20.96
CA LYS A 332 -66.01 -20.18 19.97
C LYS A 332 -67.33 -20.35 20.73
N PRO A 333 -68.33 -19.48 20.55
CA PRO A 333 -69.63 -19.72 21.13
C PRO A 333 -70.22 -20.95 20.42
N PHE A 334 -70.53 -21.99 21.19
CA PHE A 334 -71.34 -23.16 20.83
C PHE A 334 -71.08 -23.76 19.42
N ALA A 335 -70.20 -24.76 19.34
CA ALA A 335 -70.44 -25.85 18.41
C ALA A 335 -71.52 -26.74 19.04
N SER A 336 -72.77 -26.55 18.63
CA SER A 336 -73.80 -27.57 18.84
C SER A 336 -73.37 -28.86 18.14
N GLY A 337 -73.28 -29.95 18.90
CA GLY A 337 -73.48 -31.29 18.37
C GLY A 337 -72.25 -32.09 17.95
N SER A 338 -72.12 -33.23 18.62
CA SER A 338 -71.36 -34.44 18.29
C SER A 338 -69.85 -34.40 18.54
N GLY A 339 -69.44 -35.32 19.41
CA GLY A 339 -68.08 -35.42 19.91
C GLY A 339 -67.07 -35.85 18.86
N THR A 340 -65.90 -35.25 18.94
CA THR A 340 -64.60 -35.90 18.76
C THR A 340 -63.54 -34.93 19.32
N PRO A 341 -62.54 -35.42 20.08
CA PRO A 341 -61.52 -34.57 20.68
C PRO A 341 -60.45 -34.16 19.65
N THR A 342 -60.08 -32.88 19.70
CA THR A 342 -58.71 -32.30 19.57
C THR A 342 -57.61 -33.20 18.97
N THR A 343 -56.85 -32.76 17.96
CA THR A 343 -55.62 -31.95 18.16
C THR A 343 -54.97 -31.66 16.79
N THR A 344 -55.00 -30.42 16.29
CA THR A 344 -54.13 -30.05 15.13
C THR A 344 -53.82 -28.55 15.05
N LEU A 345 -53.86 -27.84 16.18
CA LEU A 345 -53.58 -26.40 16.20
C LEU A 345 -52.83 -25.96 17.47
N GLU A 346 -51.93 -26.81 17.96
CA GLU A 346 -50.96 -26.46 19.00
C GLU A 346 -49.58 -26.09 18.44
N GLY A 347 -49.32 -26.28 17.13
CA GLY A 347 -47.99 -26.05 16.55
C GLY A 347 -47.77 -24.75 15.77
N ALA A 348 -48.81 -24.07 15.27
CA ALA A 348 -48.63 -23.05 14.22
C ALA A 348 -48.66 -21.58 14.70
N GLY A 349 -48.87 -21.33 15.99
CA GLY A 349 -49.26 -19.99 16.49
C GLY A 349 -48.15 -19.08 17.01
N ILE A 350 -46.90 -19.53 17.08
CA ILE A 350 -45.79 -18.77 17.71
C ILE A 350 -44.94 -18.03 16.67
N GLY A 351 -45.01 -18.39 15.38
CA GLY A 351 -44.14 -17.83 14.33
C GLY A 351 -44.52 -16.45 13.80
N LEU A 352 -45.75 -15.96 13.99
CA LEU A 352 -46.27 -14.80 13.25
C LEU A 352 -46.25 -13.46 13.99
N LEU A 353 -46.02 -13.43 15.30
CA LEU A 353 -45.83 -12.16 16.03
C LEU A 353 -44.38 -11.63 15.97
N GLY A 354 -43.46 -12.41 15.41
CA GLY A 354 -42.06 -12.02 15.21
C GLY A 354 -41.85 -11.06 14.04
N GLY A 355 -42.66 -11.14 12.98
CA GLY A 355 -42.35 -10.51 11.68
C GLY A 355 -42.24 -8.98 11.69
N ALA A 356 -43.08 -8.27 12.45
CA ALA A 356 -43.09 -6.80 12.44
C ALA A 356 -41.96 -6.17 13.30
N LEU A 357 -41.53 -6.84 14.37
CA LEU A 357 -40.40 -6.39 15.20
C LEU A 357 -39.07 -6.83 14.61
N ILE A 358 -39.03 -8.00 13.95
CA ILE A 358 -37.87 -8.48 13.21
C ILE A 358 -37.66 -7.65 11.93
N GLY A 359 -38.72 -7.25 11.24
CA GLY A 359 -38.64 -6.38 10.05
C GLY A 359 -38.20 -4.94 10.34
N GLY A 360 -38.55 -4.38 11.51
CA GLY A 360 -38.04 -3.08 11.95
C GLY A 360 -36.60 -3.09 12.48
N LEU A 361 -36.08 -4.27 12.86
CA LEU A 361 -34.70 -4.48 13.32
C LEU A 361 -33.78 -5.06 12.22
N ALA A 362 -34.34 -5.53 11.09
CA ALA A 362 -33.64 -6.04 9.92
C ALA A 362 -33.68 -5.01 8.77
N GLY A 363 -33.07 -3.85 9.00
CA GLY A 363 -32.82 -2.88 7.93
C GLY A 363 -31.65 -3.32 7.05
N GLY A 364 -31.94 -4.09 6.00
CA GLY A 364 -31.20 -4.06 4.73
C GLY A 364 -30.57 -5.38 4.23
N GLY A 365 -30.77 -5.68 2.95
CA GLY A 365 -29.81 -6.48 2.15
C GLY A 365 -30.31 -7.79 1.56
N LEU A 366 -30.30 -8.87 2.35
CA LEU A 366 -30.47 -10.24 1.81
C LEU A 366 -31.55 -11.07 2.51
N GLY A 367 -32.17 -10.54 3.59
CA GLY A 367 -33.28 -11.18 4.31
C GLY A 367 -34.68 -10.67 3.94
N ALA A 368 -34.80 -9.64 3.10
CA ALA A 368 -36.07 -9.00 2.77
C ALA A 368 -37.00 -9.89 1.89
N GLY A 369 -36.47 -10.92 1.23
CA GLY A 369 -37.24 -11.80 0.35
C GLY A 369 -38.21 -12.76 1.06
N ILE A 370 -38.07 -12.95 2.38
CA ILE A 370 -38.94 -13.87 3.14
C ILE A 370 -39.84 -13.12 4.14
N GLY A 371 -39.48 -11.89 4.53
CA GLY A 371 -40.21 -11.11 5.54
C GLY A 371 -41.36 -10.23 5.03
N ALA A 372 -41.43 -9.93 3.73
CA ALA A 372 -42.42 -9.00 3.18
C ALA A 372 -43.65 -9.66 2.54
N GLY A 373 -43.72 -11.00 2.49
CA GLY A 373 -44.72 -11.71 1.69
C GLY A 373 -46.03 -12.13 2.38
N LEU A 374 -46.14 -12.08 3.72
CA LEU A 374 -47.28 -12.69 4.43
C LEU A 374 -47.64 -11.93 5.72
N GLY A 375 -47.86 -10.61 5.59
CA GLY A 375 -48.25 -9.73 6.70
C GLY A 375 -49.70 -9.24 6.66
N LEU A 376 -50.54 -9.78 5.78
CA LEU A 376 -51.97 -9.53 5.73
C LEU A 376 -52.67 -10.88 5.70
N LEU A 377 -53.12 -11.37 6.86
CA LEU A 377 -54.31 -12.20 7.06
C LEU A 377 -54.32 -12.74 8.50
N GLY A 378 -55.39 -12.43 9.26
CA GLY A 378 -55.66 -13.07 10.55
C GLY A 378 -56.21 -12.18 11.66
N GLY A 379 -56.41 -10.89 11.42
CA GLY A 379 -57.05 -9.96 12.37
C GLY A 379 -58.50 -9.65 12.01
N GLY A 380 -59.29 -10.67 11.65
CA GLY A 380 -60.71 -10.49 11.36
C GLY A 380 -61.45 -10.04 12.62
N LEU A 381 -61.83 -8.76 12.65
CA LEU A 381 -62.81 -8.20 13.56
C LEU A 381 -64.16 -8.91 13.33
N GLY A 382 -64.35 -10.06 13.98
CA GLY A 382 -65.63 -10.74 14.10
C GLY A 382 -66.39 -10.20 15.30
N GLY A 383 -66.95 -9.00 15.18
CA GLY A 383 -67.98 -8.55 16.10
C GLY A 383 -69.34 -9.02 15.61
N TYR A 384 -70.06 -9.82 16.38
CA TYR A 384 -71.44 -9.47 16.77
C TYR A 384 -72.01 -10.36 17.89
N LEU A 385 -72.50 -9.64 18.89
CA LEU A 385 -73.55 -9.93 19.87
C LEU A 385 -73.45 -11.06 20.92
N TYR A 386 -73.78 -10.61 22.13
CA TYR A 386 -74.43 -11.34 23.22
C TYR A 386 -73.58 -12.19 24.19
N SER A 387 -72.77 -11.49 25.00
CA SER A 387 -72.68 -11.63 26.48
C SER A 387 -71.61 -10.64 26.98
N HIS A 388 -71.92 -9.33 26.96
CA HIS A 388 -70.98 -8.35 26.41
C HIS A 388 -70.04 -7.57 27.37
N GLU A 389 -70.22 -7.60 28.70
CA GLU A 389 -69.37 -6.76 29.60
C GLU A 389 -68.33 -7.53 30.42
N ARG A 390 -68.69 -8.65 31.06
CA ARG A 390 -67.73 -9.41 31.90
C ARG A 390 -66.65 -10.14 31.10
N ARG A 391 -66.97 -10.68 29.92
CA ARG A 391 -65.98 -11.37 29.07
C ARG A 391 -65.03 -10.39 28.37
N LYS A 392 -65.52 -9.19 28.03
CA LYS A 392 -64.75 -8.13 27.39
C LYS A 392 -63.74 -7.50 28.38
N SER A 393 -64.13 -7.32 29.64
CA SER A 393 -63.22 -6.83 30.69
C SER A 393 -62.13 -7.86 31.05
N LEU A 394 -62.48 -9.14 31.18
CA LEU A 394 -61.51 -10.22 31.41
C LEU A 394 -60.53 -10.39 30.24
N TYR A 395 -61.02 -10.29 29.01
CA TYR A 395 -60.19 -10.34 27.80
C TYR A 395 -59.23 -9.13 27.71
N ARG A 396 -59.73 -7.91 27.99
CA ARG A 396 -58.90 -6.69 28.04
C ARG A 396 -57.84 -6.75 29.14
N ARG A 397 -58.17 -7.27 30.33
CA ARG A 397 -57.20 -7.48 31.42
C ARG A 397 -56.09 -8.46 31.02
N ARG A 398 -56.43 -9.62 30.46
CA ARG A 398 -55.43 -10.60 29.98
C ARG A 398 -54.57 -10.08 28.83
N LEU A 399 -55.14 -9.24 27.96
CA LEU A 399 -54.37 -8.55 26.91
C LEU A 399 -53.41 -7.51 27.48
N ALA A 400 -53.82 -6.75 28.49
CA ALA A 400 -52.96 -5.77 29.17
C ALA A 400 -51.81 -6.47 29.90
N GLU A 401 -52.09 -7.50 30.71
CA GLU A 401 -51.08 -8.33 31.39
C GLU A 401 -50.08 -8.93 30.40
N ARG A 402 -50.54 -9.40 29.24
CA ARG A 402 -49.66 -9.90 28.18
C ARG A 402 -48.79 -8.81 27.57
N ARG A 403 -49.34 -7.61 27.32
CA ARG A 403 -48.56 -6.47 26.79
C ARG A 403 -47.47 -6.05 27.76
N GLU A 404 -47.78 -6.04 29.06
CA GLU A 404 -46.80 -5.74 30.12
C GLU A 404 -45.68 -6.79 30.14
N LYS A 405 -46.02 -8.09 30.09
CA LYS A 405 -45.02 -9.17 30.00
C LYS A 405 -44.16 -9.08 28.74
N ILE A 406 -44.75 -8.74 27.59
CA ILE A 406 -44.00 -8.54 26.35
C ILE A 406 -43.05 -7.34 26.48
N ARG A 407 -43.48 -6.26 27.14
CA ARG A 407 -42.62 -5.10 27.40
C ARG A 407 -41.44 -5.48 28.29
N GLU A 408 -41.69 -6.17 29.39
CA GLU A 408 -40.64 -6.67 30.29
C GLU A 408 -39.65 -7.59 29.57
N ILE A 409 -40.13 -8.47 28.68
CA ILE A 409 -39.26 -9.34 27.88
C ILE A 409 -38.44 -8.51 26.89
N ASN A 410 -39.04 -7.54 26.21
CA ASN A 410 -38.31 -6.67 25.29
C ASN A 410 -37.22 -5.88 26.05
N GLU A 411 -37.53 -5.33 27.23
CA GLU A 411 -36.56 -4.65 28.10
C GLU A 411 -35.39 -5.59 28.47
N LYS A 412 -35.67 -6.86 28.84
CA LYS A 412 -34.64 -7.86 29.15
C LYS A 412 -33.79 -8.25 27.92
N VAL A 413 -34.42 -8.38 26.75
CA VAL A 413 -33.75 -8.71 25.48
C VAL A 413 -32.85 -7.56 25.03
N GLU A 414 -33.31 -6.31 25.16
CA GLU A 414 -32.52 -5.12 24.88
C GLU A 414 -31.32 -5.02 25.81
N ALA A 415 -31.52 -5.18 27.12
CA ALA A 415 -30.43 -5.20 28.09
C ALA A 415 -29.40 -6.32 27.81
N TYR A 416 -29.87 -7.50 27.39
CA TYR A 416 -28.99 -8.62 27.02
C TYR A 416 -28.20 -8.34 25.73
N ARG A 417 -28.85 -7.76 24.71
CA ARG A 417 -28.18 -7.30 23.48
C ARG A 417 -27.10 -6.28 23.81
N ASP A 418 -27.43 -5.26 24.61
CA ASP A 418 -26.49 -4.20 24.99
C ASP A 418 -25.30 -4.76 25.78
N LYS A 419 -25.54 -5.76 26.64
CA LYS A 419 -24.47 -6.50 27.33
C LYS A 419 -23.51 -7.17 26.35
N LEU A 420 -24.02 -7.96 25.40
CA LEU A 420 -23.20 -8.66 24.40
C LEU A 420 -22.44 -7.68 23.48
N VAL A 421 -23.08 -6.58 23.09
CA VAL A 421 -22.45 -5.51 22.30
C VAL A 421 -21.32 -4.86 23.09
N LYS A 422 -21.52 -4.59 24.38
CA LYS A 422 -20.50 -4.00 25.24
C LYS A 422 -19.32 -4.95 25.46
N GLU A 423 -19.58 -6.24 25.69
CA GLU A 423 -18.54 -7.27 25.78
C GLU A 423 -17.69 -7.31 24.50
N TYR A 424 -18.32 -7.21 23.33
CA TYR A 424 -17.58 -7.16 22.06
C TYR A 424 -16.82 -5.84 21.85
N GLU A 425 -17.37 -4.70 22.30
CA GLU A 425 -16.68 -3.42 22.29
C GLU A 425 -15.41 -3.46 23.15
N GLU A 426 -15.48 -4.08 24.34
CA GLU A 426 -14.34 -4.29 25.24
C GLU A 426 -13.29 -5.21 24.60
N GLU A 427 -13.71 -6.33 23.99
CA GLU A 427 -12.81 -7.24 23.25
C GLU A 427 -12.05 -6.51 22.13
N LEU A 428 -12.72 -5.63 21.36
CA LEU A 428 -12.08 -4.84 20.31
C LEU A 428 -11.08 -3.84 20.91
N LYS A 429 -11.41 -3.17 22.02
CA LYS A 429 -10.50 -2.24 22.70
C LYS A 429 -9.26 -2.93 23.26
N GLU A 430 -9.40 -4.11 23.83
CA GLU A 430 -8.27 -4.93 24.30
C GLU A 430 -7.34 -5.30 23.14
N ARG A 431 -7.89 -5.69 21.98
CA ARG A 431 -7.09 -5.96 20.77
C ARG A 431 -6.33 -4.72 20.28
N ILE A 432 -6.95 -3.53 20.36
CA ILE A 432 -6.30 -2.26 20.03
C ILE A 432 -5.14 -1.98 20.99
N GLN A 433 -5.36 -2.12 22.30
CA GLN A 433 -4.33 -1.90 23.32
C GLN A 433 -3.15 -2.86 23.15
N ALA A 434 -3.42 -4.15 22.99
CA ALA A 434 -2.39 -5.17 22.77
C ALA A 434 -1.54 -4.89 21.52
N ARG A 435 -2.14 -4.28 20.48
CA ARG A 435 -1.39 -3.84 19.28
C ARG A 435 -0.54 -2.60 19.56
N GLN A 436 -1.06 -1.61 20.29
CA GLN A 436 -0.31 -0.40 20.64
C GLN A 436 0.92 -0.71 21.49
N GLU A 437 0.81 -1.63 22.44
CA GLU A 437 1.94 -2.09 23.27
C GLU A 437 3.04 -2.72 22.43
N ARG A 438 2.70 -3.53 21.41
CA ARG A 438 3.67 -4.08 20.47
C ARG A 438 4.44 -2.99 19.73
N TYR A 439 3.78 -1.92 19.30
CA TYR A 439 4.44 -0.80 18.61
C TYR A 439 5.34 0.01 19.55
N GLN A 440 4.94 0.21 20.80
CA GLN A 440 5.77 0.91 21.78
C GLN A 440 7.01 0.09 22.17
N GLY A 441 6.89 -1.24 22.30
CA GLY A 441 8.03 -2.13 22.58
C GLY A 441 9.08 -2.16 21.46
N VAL A 442 8.66 -2.07 20.20
CA VAL A 442 9.58 -1.98 19.04
C VAL A 442 10.30 -0.62 18.99
N ARG A 443 9.67 0.46 19.47
CA ARG A 443 10.32 1.80 19.57
C ARG A 443 11.29 1.93 20.75
N ALA A 444 11.15 1.10 21.79
CA ALA A 444 11.99 1.17 22.99
C ALA A 444 13.20 0.22 22.96
N SER A 445 13.37 -0.58 21.90
CA SER A 445 14.55 -1.42 21.71
C SER A 445 15.65 -0.60 21.00
N PRO A 446 16.79 -0.35 21.65
CA PRO A 446 17.86 0.50 21.13
C PRO A 446 18.58 -0.07 19.91
#